data_AF-A0A4R6XEL5-F1
#
_entry.id   AF-A0A4R6XEL5-F1
#
_cell.length_a   1.000
_cell.length_b   1.000
_cell.length_c   1.000
_cell.angle_alpha   90.00
_cell.angle_beta   90.00
_cell.angle_gamma   90.00
#
_symmetry.space_group_name_H-M   'P 1'
#
loop_
_entity.id
_entity.type
_entity.pdbx_description
1 polymer ?
#
loop_
_entity_poly.entity_id
_entity_poly.type
_entity_poly.pdbx_seq_one_letter_code
_entity_poly.pdbx_strand_id
1 'polypeptide(L)'
;MQDSISFFTGFGVNDLWFLGEAALKTLWISVLSISIGTLLGTFFGWVLHEGKLAATLTIAPVLDVFRSVPLIIQLVLFYNFAPIIGLNFDPFVSGVVILTFYTAALVANVARGGIEAVPPSMRRASRSLGMSYWQDLFHVVLPIGGRAVFPAWIGVVLGVMKDSALVSVLGYVELLKASQVLITRTQEPLLILAIAGAFYFALSYPISRYAHKFEQRWSK
;
A
#
# COMPACT_ATOMS: atom_id res chain seq x y z
N MET A 1 43.26 30.17 17.44
CA MET A 1 42.03 29.66 16.81
C MET A 1 42.05 28.16 16.98
N GLN A 2 41.25 27.64 17.93
CA GLN A 2 41.11 26.20 18.12
C GLN A 2 40.37 25.68 16.89
N ASP A 3 41.00 24.81 16.09
CA ASP A 3 40.26 24.05 15.09
C ASP A 3 39.18 23.27 15.84
N SER A 4 37.93 23.72 15.68
CA SER A 4 36.77 22.97 16.13
C SER A 4 36.79 21.66 15.38
N ILE A 5 37.21 20.58 16.04
CA ILE A 5 37.11 19.23 15.51
C ILE A 5 35.62 19.01 15.24
N SER A 6 35.19 19.12 13.98
CA SER A 6 33.83 18.78 13.58
C SER A 6 33.73 17.26 13.60
N PHE A 7 33.18 16.70 14.67
CA PHE A 7 32.89 15.27 14.78
C PHE A 7 31.80 14.80 13.80
N PHE A 8 31.16 15.74 13.11
CA PHE A 8 30.10 15.48 12.13
C PHE A 8 30.60 15.81 10.73
N THR A 9 30.47 14.83 9.84
CA THR A 9 30.67 15.03 8.40
C THR A 9 29.43 15.66 7.81
N GLY A 10 29.59 16.73 7.02
CA GLY A 10 28.49 17.35 6.30
C GLY A 10 27.81 16.42 5.30
N PHE A 11 26.61 16.81 4.87
CA PHE A 11 25.88 16.11 3.81
C PHE A 11 26.64 16.19 2.47
N GLY A 12 26.82 15.05 1.82
CA GLY A 12 27.55 14.93 0.55
C GLY A 12 26.79 14.14 -0.52
N VAL A 13 27.39 14.04 -1.71
CA VAL A 13 26.78 13.35 -2.87
C VAL A 13 26.53 11.87 -2.61
N ASN A 14 27.40 11.22 -1.83
CA ASN A 14 27.23 9.81 -1.44
C ASN A 14 25.96 9.60 -0.60
N ASP A 15 25.52 10.61 0.15
CA ASP A 15 24.30 10.54 0.96
C ASP A 15 23.04 10.64 0.08
N LEU A 16 23.10 11.44 -0.99
CA LEU A 16 22.04 11.48 -2.01
C LEU A 16 21.91 10.12 -2.71
N TRP A 17 23.03 9.49 -3.05
CA TRP A 17 23.02 8.16 -3.64
C TRP A 17 22.43 7.12 -2.69
N PHE A 18 22.85 7.14 -1.43
CA PHE A 18 22.29 6.26 -0.38
C PHE A 18 20.78 6.45 -0.20
N LEU A 19 20.29 7.69 -0.20
CA LEU A 19 18.84 7.97 -0.17
C LEU A 19 18.13 7.46 -1.43
N GLY A 20 18.76 7.57 -2.60
CA GLY A 20 18.24 7.02 -3.85
C GLY A 20 18.08 5.50 -3.82
N GLU A 21 19.08 4.78 -3.32
CA GLU A 21 19.00 3.32 -3.13
C GLU A 21 17.91 2.94 -2.12
N ALA A 22 17.79 3.72 -1.04
CA ALA A 22 16.73 3.53 -0.05
C ALA A 22 15.34 3.81 -0.63
N ALA A 23 15.19 4.80 -1.51
CA ALA A 23 13.96 5.09 -2.23
C ALA A 23 13.55 3.93 -3.16
N LEU A 24 14.51 3.27 -3.81
CA LEU A 24 14.23 2.06 -4.59
C LEU A 24 13.76 0.91 -3.69
N LYS A 25 14.33 0.75 -2.49
CA LYS A 25 13.86 -0.23 -1.50
C LYS A 25 12.44 0.06 -1.01
N THR A 26 12.08 1.33 -0.80
CA THR A 26 10.70 1.77 -0.50
C THR A 26 9.76 1.42 -1.65
N LEU A 27 10.17 1.67 -2.90
CA LEU A 27 9.37 1.32 -4.06
C LEU A 27 9.16 -0.19 -4.17
N TRP A 28 10.21 -0.98 -3.91
CA TRP A 28 10.17 -2.43 -4.04
C TRP A 28 9.21 -3.08 -3.04
N ILE A 29 9.31 -2.71 -1.76
CA ILE A 29 8.40 -3.23 -0.73
C ILE A 29 6.96 -2.77 -0.99
N SER A 30 6.78 -1.54 -1.46
CA SER A 30 5.46 -0.98 -1.78
C SER A 30 4.82 -1.73 -2.95
N VAL A 31 5.52 -1.88 -4.07
CA VAL A 31 4.99 -2.54 -5.29
C VAL A 31 4.59 -3.98 -4.99
N LEU A 32 5.42 -4.74 -4.28
CA LEU A 32 5.10 -6.12 -3.91
C LEU A 32 3.85 -6.19 -3.02
N SER A 33 3.85 -5.43 -1.93
CA SER A 33 2.74 -5.45 -0.96
C SER A 33 1.43 -4.96 -1.57
N ILE A 34 1.48 -3.91 -2.39
CA ILE A 34 0.32 -3.36 -3.09
C ILE A 34 -0.22 -4.33 -4.13
N SER A 35 0.66 -4.99 -4.89
CA SER A 35 0.23 -5.93 -5.95
C SER A 35 -0.46 -7.14 -5.33
N ILE A 36 0.18 -7.78 -4.35
CA ILE A 36 -0.40 -8.95 -3.67
C ILE A 36 -1.64 -8.55 -2.87
N GLY A 37 -1.58 -7.43 -2.16
CA GLY A 37 -2.69 -6.89 -1.38
C GLY A 37 -3.88 -6.51 -2.25
N THR A 38 -3.67 -5.96 -3.45
CA THR A 38 -4.75 -5.65 -4.38
C THR A 38 -5.43 -6.93 -4.86
N LEU A 39 -4.67 -7.96 -5.24
CA LEU A 39 -5.24 -9.24 -5.66
C LEU A 39 -6.08 -9.89 -4.55
N LEU A 40 -5.53 -9.97 -3.33
CA LEU A 40 -6.24 -10.52 -2.17
C LEU A 40 -7.44 -9.66 -1.78
N GLY A 41 -7.30 -8.34 -1.79
CA GLY A 41 -8.38 -7.42 -1.49
C GLY A 41 -9.53 -7.53 -2.50
N THR A 42 -9.24 -7.60 -3.80
CA THR A 42 -10.28 -7.82 -4.82
C THR A 42 -11.01 -9.14 -4.59
N PHE A 43 -10.28 -10.21 -4.26
CA PHE A 43 -10.88 -11.49 -3.89
C PHE A 43 -11.77 -11.38 -2.65
N PHE A 44 -11.29 -10.79 -1.55
CA PHE A 44 -12.09 -10.62 -0.34
C PHE A 44 -13.31 -9.71 -0.55
N GLY A 45 -13.17 -8.65 -1.34
CA GLY A 45 -14.28 -7.77 -1.71
C GLY A 45 -15.38 -8.52 -2.48
N TRP A 46 -14.99 -9.39 -3.42
CA TRP A 46 -15.91 -10.28 -4.11
C TRP A 46 -16.60 -11.27 -3.15
N VAL A 47 -15.85 -11.90 -2.24
CA VAL A 47 -16.44 -12.81 -1.24
C VAL A 47 -17.40 -12.09 -0.30
N LEU A 48 -17.07 -10.87 0.15
CA LEU A 48 -17.98 -10.06 0.98
C LEU A 48 -19.28 -9.71 0.24
N HIS A 49 -19.21 -9.47 -1.07
CA HIS A 49 -20.38 -9.19 -1.90
C HIS A 49 -21.28 -10.43 -2.07
N GLU A 50 -20.70 -11.57 -2.46
CA GLU A 50 -21.47 -12.79 -2.77
C GLU A 50 -21.88 -13.59 -1.52
N GLY A 51 -21.01 -13.66 -0.52
CA GLY A 51 -21.24 -14.43 0.71
C GLY A 51 -22.21 -13.77 1.70
N LYS A 52 -22.70 -12.55 1.38
CA LYS A 52 -23.71 -11.80 2.13
C LYS A 52 -23.46 -11.87 3.65
N LEU A 53 -24.41 -12.39 4.42
CA LEU A 53 -24.35 -12.45 5.87
C LEU A 53 -23.22 -13.36 6.39
N ALA A 54 -22.98 -14.51 5.75
CA ALA A 54 -21.97 -15.46 6.21
C ALA A 54 -20.55 -14.90 6.07
N ALA A 55 -20.23 -14.30 4.92
CA ALA A 55 -18.94 -13.63 4.71
C ALA A 55 -18.80 -12.37 5.58
N THR A 56 -19.88 -11.62 5.77
CA THR A 56 -19.89 -10.44 6.64
C THR A 56 -19.63 -10.81 8.10
N LEU A 57 -20.10 -11.97 8.58
CA LEU A 57 -19.86 -12.42 9.95
C LEU A 57 -18.49 -13.07 10.17
N THR A 58 -17.84 -13.57 9.12
CA THR A 58 -16.59 -14.34 9.22
C THR A 58 -15.36 -13.56 8.76
N ILE A 59 -15.42 -12.96 7.57
CA ILE A 59 -14.28 -12.29 6.94
C ILE A 59 -14.22 -10.82 7.33
N ALA A 60 -15.36 -10.12 7.38
CA ALA A 60 -15.36 -8.69 7.69
C ALA A 60 -14.68 -8.35 9.02
N PRO A 61 -14.92 -9.09 10.14
CA PRO A 61 -14.24 -8.81 11.40
C PRO A 61 -12.71 -8.93 11.30
N VAL A 62 -12.20 -9.89 10.52
CA VAL A 62 -10.76 -10.06 10.31
C VAL A 62 -10.19 -8.85 9.56
N LEU A 63 -10.84 -8.42 8.48
CA LEU A 63 -10.41 -7.24 7.73
C LEU A 63 -10.55 -5.95 8.57
N ASP A 64 -11.56 -5.87 9.43
CA ASP A 64 -11.79 -4.74 10.34
C ASP A 64 -10.64 -4.60 11.32
N VAL A 65 -10.07 -5.70 11.82
CA VAL A 65 -8.87 -5.67 12.67
C VAL A 65 -7.70 -5.02 11.93
N PHE A 66 -7.41 -5.46 10.69
CA PHE A 66 -6.31 -4.89 9.91
C PHE A 66 -6.49 -3.40 9.63
N ARG A 67 -7.74 -2.90 9.51
CA ARG A 67 -8.02 -1.48 9.29
C ARG A 67 -8.03 -0.63 10.56
N SER A 68 -8.44 -1.23 11.68
CA SER A 68 -8.70 -0.51 12.93
C SER A 68 -7.49 -0.50 13.87
N VAL A 69 -6.63 -1.52 13.79
CA VAL A 69 -5.40 -1.57 14.57
C VAL A 69 -4.33 -0.72 13.86
N PRO A 70 -3.60 0.16 14.57
CA PRO A 70 -2.49 0.90 13.98
C PRO A 70 -1.46 -0.01 13.30
N LEU A 71 -1.10 0.30 12.06
CA LEU A 71 -0.21 -0.54 11.24
C LEU A 71 1.16 -0.79 11.90
N ILE A 72 1.71 0.20 12.60
CA ILE A 72 2.96 0.03 13.37
C ILE A 72 2.83 -1.05 14.45
N ILE A 73 1.67 -1.14 15.13
CA ILE A 73 1.42 -2.17 16.15
C ILE A 73 1.37 -3.55 15.48
N GLN A 74 0.70 -3.66 14.32
CA GLN A 74 0.63 -4.92 13.57
C GLN A 74 2.01 -5.41 13.13
N LEU A 75 2.85 -4.49 12.62
CA LEU A 75 4.24 -4.80 12.21
C LEU A 75 5.07 -5.30 13.39
N VAL A 76 5.06 -4.56 14.50
CA VAL A 76 5.85 -4.91 15.70
C VAL A 76 5.36 -6.21 16.32
N LEU A 77 4.05 -6.41 16.46
CA LEU A 77 3.51 -7.66 16.99
C LEU A 77 3.90 -8.84 16.09
N PHE A 78 3.69 -8.74 14.79
CA PHE A 78 4.00 -9.84 13.89
C PHE A 78 5.50 -10.21 13.92
N TYR A 79 6.38 -9.21 13.83
CA TYR A 79 7.82 -9.45 13.82
C TYR A 79 8.34 -10.06 15.12
N ASN A 80 7.79 -9.68 16.27
CA ASN A 80 8.24 -10.19 17.58
C ASN A 80 7.56 -11.52 17.98
N PHE A 81 6.33 -11.77 17.56
CA PHE A 81 5.60 -13.00 17.92
C PHE A 81 5.82 -14.15 16.92
N ALA A 82 6.10 -13.87 15.64
CA ALA A 82 6.33 -14.93 14.65
C ALA A 82 7.47 -15.91 15.04
N PRO A 83 8.61 -15.46 15.61
CA PRO A 83 9.66 -16.38 16.07
C PRO A 83 9.20 -17.33 17.18
N ILE A 84 8.26 -16.92 18.03
CA ILE A 84 7.74 -17.72 19.14
C ILE A 84 7.00 -18.96 18.62
N ILE A 85 6.35 -18.85 17.46
CA ILE A 85 5.67 -19.95 16.78
C ILE A 85 6.56 -20.69 15.76
N GLY A 86 7.88 -20.43 15.79
CA GLY A 86 8.87 -21.09 14.93
C GLY A 86 9.07 -20.45 13.56
N LEU A 87 8.50 -19.25 13.31
CA LEU A 87 8.60 -18.54 12.04
C LEU A 87 9.57 -17.36 12.15
N ASN A 88 10.79 -17.51 11.62
CA ASN A 88 11.79 -16.46 11.60
C ASN A 88 11.74 -15.71 10.27
N PHE A 89 11.07 -14.57 10.26
CA PHE A 89 11.01 -13.68 9.10
C PHE A 89 12.02 -12.54 9.27
N ASP A 90 12.64 -12.12 8.17
CA ASP A 90 13.42 -10.89 8.16
C ASP A 90 12.50 -9.66 8.15
N PRO A 91 13.02 -8.44 8.46
CA PRO A 91 12.22 -7.23 8.49
C PRO A 91 11.48 -6.95 7.17
N PHE A 92 12.06 -7.33 6.03
CA PHE A 92 11.47 -7.13 4.72
C PHE A 92 10.23 -8.01 4.53
N VAL A 93 10.34 -9.32 4.75
CA VAL A 93 9.25 -10.27 4.62
C VAL A 93 8.14 -9.95 5.61
N SER A 94 8.47 -9.64 6.87
CA SER A 94 7.46 -9.20 7.85
C SER A 94 6.74 -7.93 7.41
N GLY A 95 7.46 -6.95 6.86
CA GLY A 95 6.88 -5.76 6.26
C GLY A 95 5.93 -6.10 5.11
N VAL A 96 6.37 -6.93 4.16
CA VAL A 96 5.55 -7.34 3.00
C VAL A 96 4.28 -8.05 3.44
N VAL A 97 4.37 -9.00 4.38
CA VAL A 97 3.21 -9.76 4.86
C VAL A 97 2.16 -8.83 5.47
N ILE A 98 2.57 -7.98 6.41
CA ILE A 98 1.62 -7.11 7.11
C ILE A 98 1.08 -6.02 6.20
N LEU A 99 1.91 -5.39 5.36
CA LEU A 99 1.44 -4.42 4.37
C LEU A 99 0.49 -5.06 3.35
N THR A 100 0.71 -6.32 2.98
CA THR A 100 -0.18 -7.07 2.07
C THR A 100 -1.56 -7.23 2.69
N PHE A 101 -1.66 -7.70 3.94
CA PHE A 101 -2.96 -7.87 4.61
C PHE A 101 -3.64 -6.54 4.90
N TYR A 102 -2.87 -5.53 5.31
CA TYR A 102 -3.37 -4.17 5.49
C TYR A 102 -3.97 -3.62 4.18
N THR A 103 -3.24 -3.74 3.08
CA THR A 103 -3.70 -3.33 1.76
C THR A 103 -4.91 -4.12 1.31
N ALA A 104 -4.92 -5.44 1.52
CA ALA A 104 -6.05 -6.30 1.17
C ALA A 104 -7.33 -5.88 1.90
N ALA A 105 -7.23 -5.51 3.18
CA ALA A 105 -8.38 -5.04 3.95
C ALA A 105 -8.92 -3.69 3.43
N LEU A 106 -8.04 -2.77 3.04
CA LEU A 106 -8.45 -1.50 2.39
C LEU A 106 -9.09 -1.75 1.02
N VAL A 107 -8.44 -2.55 0.18
CA VAL A 107 -8.90 -2.85 -1.19
C VAL A 107 -10.18 -3.68 -1.20
N ALA A 108 -10.44 -4.52 -0.19
CA ALA A 108 -11.68 -5.31 -0.11
C ALA A 108 -12.95 -4.45 -0.16
N ASN A 109 -12.97 -3.34 0.57
CA ASN A 109 -14.11 -2.43 0.54
C ASN A 109 -14.20 -1.66 -0.77
N VAL A 110 -13.05 -1.27 -1.33
CA VAL A 110 -12.97 -0.62 -2.64
C VAL A 110 -13.53 -1.57 -3.72
N ALA A 111 -13.09 -2.83 -3.75
CA ALA A 111 -13.54 -3.82 -4.70
C ALA A 111 -15.04 -4.14 -4.55
N ARG A 112 -15.52 -4.32 -3.31
CA ARG A 112 -16.94 -4.50 -3.03
C ARG A 112 -17.78 -3.32 -3.52
N GLY A 113 -17.35 -2.09 -3.22
CA GLY A 113 -18.00 -0.88 -3.70
C GLY A 113 -18.04 -0.80 -5.23
N GLY A 114 -17.03 -1.35 -5.91
CA GLY A 114 -16.99 -1.43 -7.38
C GLY A 114 -18.01 -2.41 -7.94
N ILE A 115 -18.22 -3.54 -7.28
CA ILE A 115 -19.26 -4.50 -7.67
C ILE A 115 -20.65 -3.88 -7.44
N GLU A 116 -20.85 -3.20 -6.32
CA GLU A 116 -22.12 -2.55 -5.96
C GLU A 116 -22.42 -1.31 -6.82
N ALA A 117 -21.42 -0.64 -7.38
CA ALA A 117 -21.58 0.51 -8.27
C ALA A 117 -22.23 0.14 -9.63
N VAL A 118 -22.21 -1.14 -10.02
CA VAL A 118 -22.80 -1.60 -11.29
C VAL A 118 -24.31 -1.77 -11.12
N PRO A 119 -25.15 -1.07 -11.91
CA PRO A 119 -26.59 -1.12 -11.75
C PRO A 119 -27.14 -2.56 -11.82
N PRO A 120 -28.01 -2.98 -10.88
CA PRO A 120 -28.63 -4.30 -10.93
C PRO A 120 -29.42 -4.55 -12.21
N SER A 121 -29.95 -3.51 -12.85
CA SER A 121 -30.63 -3.59 -14.16
C SER A 121 -29.70 -4.09 -15.26
N MET A 122 -28.45 -3.63 -15.29
CA MET A 122 -27.45 -4.05 -16.26
C MET A 122 -27.05 -5.51 -16.05
N ARG A 123 -26.87 -5.90 -14.79
CA ARG A 123 -26.63 -7.31 -14.42
C ARG A 123 -27.82 -8.20 -14.75
N ARG A 124 -29.06 -7.72 -14.60
CA ARG A 124 -30.25 -8.48 -15.04
C ARG A 124 -30.31 -8.60 -16.57
N ALA A 125 -29.96 -7.54 -17.31
CA ALA A 125 -29.95 -7.54 -18.77
C ALA A 125 -28.91 -8.53 -19.34
N SER A 126 -27.69 -8.55 -18.79
CA SER A 126 -26.64 -9.49 -19.19
C SER A 126 -27.10 -10.95 -18.99
N ARG A 127 -27.77 -11.23 -17.87
CA ARG A 127 -28.36 -12.55 -17.57
C ARG A 127 -29.48 -12.92 -18.55
N SER A 128 -30.32 -11.97 -18.96
CA SER A 128 -31.36 -12.18 -19.98
C SER A 128 -30.79 -12.47 -21.37
N LEU A 129 -29.58 -12.01 -21.65
CA LEU A 129 -28.84 -12.34 -22.89
C LEU A 129 -28.14 -13.71 -22.82
N GLY A 130 -28.37 -14.50 -21.76
CA GLY A 130 -27.82 -15.85 -21.61
C GLY A 130 -26.42 -15.91 -21.00
N MET A 131 -25.86 -14.78 -20.54
CA MET A 131 -24.53 -14.79 -19.91
C MET A 131 -24.55 -15.59 -18.60
N SER A 132 -23.52 -16.40 -18.35
CA SER A 132 -23.25 -17.07 -17.07
C SER A 132 -22.80 -16.06 -16.00
N TYR A 133 -22.77 -16.48 -14.72
CA TYR A 133 -22.44 -15.56 -13.63
C TYR A 133 -21.02 -15.02 -13.80
N TRP A 134 -20.10 -15.90 -14.16
CA TRP A 134 -18.72 -15.54 -14.45
C TRP A 134 -18.60 -14.66 -15.69
N GLN A 135 -19.41 -14.90 -16.73
CA GLN A 135 -19.43 -14.02 -17.89
C GLN A 135 -19.91 -12.61 -17.52
N ASP A 136 -21.00 -12.49 -16.76
CA ASP A 136 -21.48 -11.20 -16.22
C ASP A 136 -20.39 -10.51 -15.38
N LEU A 137 -19.76 -11.25 -14.47
CA LEU A 137 -18.72 -10.71 -13.60
C LEU A 137 -17.52 -10.19 -14.40
N PHE A 138 -16.96 -10.99 -15.30
CA PHE A 138 -15.73 -10.62 -16.03
C PHE A 138 -15.96 -9.61 -17.16
N HIS A 139 -17.10 -9.66 -17.85
CA HIS A 139 -17.33 -8.82 -19.04
C HIS A 139 -18.20 -7.59 -18.76
N VAL A 140 -18.96 -7.56 -17.67
CA VAL A 140 -19.83 -6.43 -17.32
C VAL A 140 -19.38 -5.79 -16.02
N VAL A 141 -19.30 -6.56 -14.93
CA VAL A 141 -19.06 -5.99 -13.60
C VAL A 141 -17.64 -5.49 -13.44
N LEU A 142 -16.62 -6.30 -13.72
CA LEU A 142 -15.22 -5.93 -13.53
C LEU A 142 -14.81 -4.70 -14.37
N PRO A 143 -15.14 -4.59 -15.67
CA PRO A 143 -14.76 -3.42 -16.46
C PRO A 143 -15.45 -2.13 -16.03
N ILE A 144 -16.71 -2.20 -15.58
CA ILE A 144 -17.50 -1.02 -15.19
C ILE A 144 -17.17 -0.62 -13.75
N GLY A 145 -17.26 -1.59 -12.83
CA GLY A 145 -16.92 -1.39 -11.42
C GLY A 145 -15.47 -1.02 -11.21
N GLY A 146 -14.55 -1.64 -11.95
CA GLY A 146 -13.12 -1.33 -11.90
C GLY A 146 -12.81 0.13 -12.27
N ARG A 147 -13.49 0.68 -13.30
CA ARG A 147 -13.37 2.10 -13.66
C ARG A 147 -13.94 3.01 -12.58
N ALA A 148 -15.06 2.63 -11.97
CA ALA A 148 -15.70 3.41 -10.92
C ALA A 148 -14.82 3.54 -9.66
N VAL A 149 -14.07 2.49 -9.30
CA VAL A 149 -13.28 2.47 -8.06
C VAL A 149 -11.81 2.81 -8.24
N PHE A 150 -11.36 2.97 -9.47
CA PHE A 150 -9.97 3.28 -9.78
C PHE A 150 -9.43 4.50 -9.02
N PRO A 151 -10.16 5.64 -8.88
CA PRO A 151 -9.66 6.77 -8.10
C PRO A 151 -9.44 6.41 -6.62
N ALA A 152 -10.36 5.65 -6.03
CA ALA A 152 -10.26 5.19 -4.65
C ALA A 152 -9.09 4.20 -4.47
N TRP A 153 -8.90 3.27 -5.42
CA TRP A 153 -7.76 2.35 -5.42
C TRP A 153 -6.42 3.09 -5.50
N ILE A 154 -6.30 4.12 -6.35
CA ILE A 154 -5.09 4.95 -6.42
C ILE A 154 -4.81 5.66 -5.09
N GLY A 155 -5.86 6.12 -4.40
CA GLY A 155 -5.73 6.66 -3.04
C GLY A 155 -5.09 5.65 -2.07
N VAL A 156 -5.54 4.40 -2.11
CA VAL A 156 -4.95 3.30 -1.32
C VAL A 156 -3.50 3.04 -1.70
N VAL A 157 -3.18 2.96 -3.00
CA VAL A 157 -1.80 2.75 -3.50
C VAL A 157 -0.85 3.84 -2.96
N LEU A 158 -1.25 5.11 -3.08
CA LEU A 158 -0.44 6.24 -2.62
C LEU A 158 -0.33 6.31 -1.08
N GLY A 159 -1.37 5.87 -0.36
CA GLY A 159 -1.36 5.74 1.10
C GLY A 159 -0.38 4.67 1.56
N VAL A 160 -0.54 3.43 1.05
CA VAL A 160 0.30 2.28 1.42
C VAL A 160 1.76 2.52 1.08
N MET A 161 2.05 3.22 -0.03
CA MET A 161 3.43 3.58 -0.37
C MET A 161 4.08 4.48 0.70
N LYS A 162 3.33 5.38 1.31
CA LYS A 162 3.82 6.20 2.44
C LYS A 162 3.88 5.38 3.73
N ASP A 163 2.88 4.54 3.98
CA ASP A 163 2.82 3.67 5.15
C ASP A 163 3.96 2.63 5.17
N SER A 164 4.56 2.31 4.02
CA SER A 164 5.75 1.46 3.93
C SER A 164 6.94 2.00 4.74
N ALA A 165 6.97 3.31 5.01
CA ALA A 165 7.95 3.94 5.88
C ALA A 165 7.91 3.38 7.32
N LEU A 166 6.76 2.85 7.77
CA LEU A 166 6.62 2.25 9.11
C LEU A 166 7.41 0.95 9.26
N VAL A 167 7.79 0.29 8.16
CA VAL A 167 8.63 -0.92 8.20
C VAL A 167 10.05 -0.60 8.71
N SER A 168 10.48 0.67 8.66
CA SER A 168 11.72 1.15 9.28
C SER A 168 11.86 0.79 10.77
N VAL A 169 10.73 0.67 11.47
CA VAL A 169 10.68 0.31 12.90
C VAL A 169 11.19 -1.11 13.13
N LEU A 170 11.06 -2.00 12.14
CA LEU A 170 11.59 -3.37 12.18
C LEU A 170 13.08 -3.43 11.85
N GLY A 171 13.70 -2.30 11.49
CA GLY A 171 15.11 -2.23 11.07
C GLY A 171 15.33 -2.39 9.56
N TYR A 172 14.26 -2.45 8.75
CA TYR A 172 14.40 -2.42 7.30
C TYR A 172 14.89 -1.04 6.83
N VAL A 173 15.99 -1.01 6.07
CA VAL A 173 16.59 0.24 5.58
C VAL A 173 15.88 0.69 4.30
N GLU A 174 14.72 1.29 4.48
CA GLU A 174 14.02 2.07 3.44
C GLU A 174 14.31 3.58 3.59
N LEU A 175 13.71 4.42 2.75
CA LEU A 175 13.98 5.86 2.68
C LEU A 175 13.90 6.61 4.02
N LEU A 176 12.88 6.36 4.86
CA LEU A 176 12.76 7.01 6.17
C LEU A 176 13.86 6.52 7.13
N LYS A 177 14.18 5.22 7.13
CA LYS A 177 15.28 4.68 7.94
C LYS A 177 16.63 5.21 7.52
N ALA A 178 16.89 5.28 6.21
CA ALA A 178 18.10 5.87 5.64
C ALA A 178 18.23 7.34 6.03
N SER A 179 17.12 8.07 6.00
CA SER A 179 17.05 9.45 6.49
C SER A 179 17.44 9.55 7.97
N GLN A 180 16.87 8.70 8.84
CA GLN A 180 17.24 8.67 10.26
C GLN A 180 18.74 8.41 10.47
N VAL A 181 19.32 7.45 9.73
CA VAL A 181 20.77 7.16 9.79
C VAL A 181 21.60 8.39 9.45
N LEU A 182 21.22 9.12 8.39
CA LEU A 182 21.90 10.35 8.01
C LEU A 182 21.71 11.46 9.05
N ILE A 183 20.52 11.60 9.63
CA ILE A 183 20.23 12.63 10.65
C ILE A 183 21.09 12.41 11.88
N THR A 184 21.25 11.17 12.33
CA THR A 184 22.13 10.86 13.47
C THR A 184 23.59 11.16 13.16
N ARG A 185 24.02 11.02 11.90
CA ARG A 185 25.40 11.28 11.46
C ARG A 185 25.71 12.76 11.23
N THR A 186 24.79 13.51 10.60
CA THR A 186 25.03 14.91 10.18
C THR A 186 24.45 15.93 11.16
N GLN A 187 23.51 15.51 12.01
CA GLN A 187 22.72 16.39 12.90
C GLN A 187 21.90 17.46 12.16
N GLU A 188 21.57 17.23 10.88
CA GLU A 188 20.82 18.16 10.02
C GLU A 188 19.42 17.61 9.65
N PRO A 189 18.47 17.55 10.62
CA PRO A 189 17.16 16.93 10.39
C PRO A 189 16.32 17.64 9.33
N LEU A 190 16.33 18.98 9.31
CA LEU A 190 15.51 19.75 8.39
C LEU A 190 15.91 19.49 6.93
N LEU A 191 17.22 19.56 6.65
CA LEU A 191 17.76 19.34 5.31
C LEU A 191 17.46 17.92 4.83
N ILE A 192 17.74 16.91 5.66
CA ILE A 192 17.57 15.51 5.27
C ILE A 192 16.10 15.15 5.07
N LEU A 193 15.21 15.60 5.95
CA LEU A 193 13.77 15.35 5.81
C LEU A 193 13.18 16.09 4.59
N ALA A 194 13.68 17.28 4.26
CA ALA A 194 13.27 17.98 3.03
C ALA A 194 13.67 17.18 1.77
N ILE A 195 14.89 16.65 1.74
CA ILE A 195 15.38 15.80 0.63
C ILE A 195 14.57 14.49 0.57
N ALA A 196 14.36 13.82 1.69
CA ALA A 196 13.55 12.59 1.75
C ALA A 196 12.11 12.86 1.31
N GLY A 197 11.53 14.00 1.72
CA GLY A 197 10.22 14.46 1.25
C GLY A 197 10.17 14.68 -0.26
N ALA A 198 11.24 15.25 -0.84
CA ALA A 198 11.37 15.40 -2.29
C ALA A 198 11.42 14.04 -3.01
N PHE A 199 12.10 13.03 -2.44
CA PHE A 199 12.07 11.65 -2.96
C PHE A 199 10.66 11.04 -2.88
N TYR A 200 9.98 11.13 -1.74
CA TYR A 200 8.59 10.66 -1.60
C TYR A 200 7.65 11.35 -2.59
N PHE A 201 7.84 12.66 -2.83
CA PHE A 201 7.10 13.41 -3.84
C PHE A 201 7.44 12.92 -5.25
N ALA A 202 8.72 12.74 -5.58
CA ALA A 202 9.17 12.26 -6.88
C ALA A 202 8.65 10.84 -7.19
N LEU A 203 8.48 9.98 -6.17
CA LEU A 203 7.87 8.66 -6.31
C LEU A 203 6.34 8.74 -6.49
N SER A 204 5.66 9.56 -5.69
CA SER A 204 4.19 9.61 -5.64
C SER A 204 3.55 10.48 -6.73
N TYR A 205 4.21 11.57 -7.12
CA TYR A 205 3.67 12.55 -8.05
C TYR A 205 3.41 11.98 -9.46
N PRO A 206 4.34 11.21 -10.08
CA PRO A 206 4.08 10.57 -11.37
C PRO A 206 2.87 9.65 -11.31
N ILE A 207 2.78 8.79 -10.29
CA ILE A 207 1.68 7.84 -10.09
C ILE A 207 0.35 8.61 -10.00
N SER A 208 0.29 9.64 -9.16
CA SER A 208 -0.89 10.50 -9.02
C SER A 208 -1.27 11.20 -10.33
N ARG A 209 -0.29 11.74 -11.06
CA ARG A 209 -0.55 12.47 -12.31
C ARG A 209 -1.03 11.56 -13.44
N TYR A 210 -0.45 10.37 -13.57
CA TYR A 210 -0.91 9.38 -14.54
C TYR A 210 -2.32 8.90 -14.19
N ALA A 211 -2.58 8.57 -12.93
CA ALA A 211 -3.91 8.16 -12.47
C ALA A 211 -4.99 9.20 -12.82
N HIS A 212 -4.73 10.48 -12.55
CA HIS A 212 -5.71 11.54 -12.86
C HIS A 212 -5.95 11.71 -14.36
N LYS A 213 -4.93 11.51 -15.21
CA LYS A 213 -5.13 11.49 -16.67
C LYS A 213 -6.02 10.31 -17.12
N PHE A 214 -5.89 9.15 -16.49
CA PHE A 214 -6.74 7.99 -16.78
C PHE A 214 -8.19 8.21 -16.32
N GLU A 215 -8.38 8.79 -15.14
CA GLU A 215 -9.68 9.18 -14.61
C GLU A 215 -10.43 10.11 -15.58
N GLN A 216 -9.76 11.15 -16.09
CA GLN A 216 -10.35 12.09 -17.05
C GLN A 216 -10.75 11.44 -18.39
N ARG A 217 -10.12 10.32 -18.77
CA ARG A 217 -10.47 9.58 -20.00
C ARG A 217 -11.71 8.71 -19.83
N TRP A 218 -11.98 8.25 -18.61
CA TRP A 218 -13.14 7.38 -18.32
C TRP A 218 -14.39 8.15 -17.89
N SER A 219 -14.23 9.40 -17.44
CA SER A 219 -15.35 10.31 -17.15
C SER A 219 -15.95 10.94 -18.42
N LYS A 220 -15.33 10.76 -19.59
CA LYS A 220 -15.87 11.16 -20.90
C LYS A 220 -16.54 9.98 -21.57
#